data_AF-A0A2N2DXT7-F1
#
_entry.id   AF-A0A2N2DXT7-F1
#
_cell.length_a   1.000
_cell.length_b   1.000
_cell.length_c   1.000
_cell.angle_alpha   90.00
_cell.angle_beta   90.00
_cell.angle_gamma   90.00
#
_symmetry.space_group_name_H-M   'P 1'
#
loop_
_entity.id
_entity.type
_entity.pdbx_description
1 polymer ?
#
loop_
_entity_poly.entity_id
_entity_poly.type
_entity_poly.pdbx_seq_one_letter_code
_entity_poly.pdbx_strand_id
1 'polypeptide(L)'
;YYLCSKCKYSQFINDGSISSGYDLPDQTCPRCGEMLIKDGHNILFEVFMGFEGNKVPDIDLNFSGDYQPRAHKYTEELFGKDNVFRAGTIATIANRTAFGFVKNYYDERKKVVRLSELNRLVLGCTGVKRTTGQHPGGIMVLPKGLDVHMFTPLQRPANDVKSDTITTHFDYHAISSRLVKLDILGHDDPTVLKMLEDLTGVNCRDIPLDEEKVLSLFRSTKALGIEPKDLGSKTGTFGVPEFGTKFVRQMLEDTNPQTFSDLVMISGFSHGTDVWLNNAQDLIKSGMAKVSEVISTRDDIMLYLIQKGVNPEKSFNIMEDVRKGKGVRLEYIAILKEHNIPAWYIESCQKIKYMFPKAHAAAYVTMAFRIAFYKIYYPAAFYASFFTVRADEFDADIVVGGIPVIKEQMKMITKKGKEASQKEEKLYTILELALEMYLRGIQLKRVDIYRSDSKTFQIVDKGKGLLPPFVSLQGLGQTAAQGIVRARQEKPFISQEDLRVRAKISKTVMEVLSNHECLKELPLNDQIALF
;
A
#
# COMPACT_ATOMS: atom_id res chain seq x y z
N TYR A 1 2.00 -7.76 -26.73
CA TYR A 1 1.55 -8.67 -27.80
C TYR A 1 0.05 -8.51 -27.98
N TYR A 2 -0.47 -8.87 -29.16
CA TYR A 2 -1.89 -9.04 -29.41
C TYR A 2 -2.29 -10.52 -29.37
N LEU A 3 -3.48 -10.83 -28.87
CA LEU A 3 -4.05 -12.18 -28.83
C LEU A 3 -5.55 -12.16 -29.15
N CYS A 4 -5.98 -12.95 -30.12
CA CYS A 4 -7.40 -13.16 -30.39
C CYS A 4 -7.97 -14.23 -29.45
N SER A 5 -8.99 -13.88 -28.66
CA SER A 5 -9.70 -14.80 -27.77
C SER A 5 -10.39 -15.95 -28.53
N LYS A 6 -10.84 -15.71 -29.76
CA LYS A 6 -11.62 -16.64 -30.59
C LYS A 6 -10.74 -17.58 -31.41
N CYS A 7 -9.96 -17.06 -32.36
CA CYS A 7 -9.18 -17.89 -33.29
C CYS A 7 -7.72 -18.11 -32.87
N LYS A 8 -7.30 -17.57 -31.72
CA LYS A 8 -5.94 -17.71 -31.15
C LYS A 8 -4.82 -17.13 -32.03
N TYR A 9 -5.13 -16.26 -33.00
CA TYR A 9 -4.13 -15.43 -33.66
C TYR A 9 -3.35 -14.62 -32.63
N SER A 10 -2.02 -14.61 -32.75
CA SER A 10 -1.14 -13.83 -31.88
C SER A 10 -0.11 -13.04 -32.68
N GLN A 11 0.22 -11.83 -32.24
CA GLN A 11 1.26 -11.00 -32.82
C GLN A 11 2.15 -10.43 -31.71
N PHE A 12 3.45 -10.70 -31.79
CA PHE A 12 4.46 -10.21 -30.86
C PHE A 12 5.23 -9.04 -31.48
N ILE A 13 5.53 -8.03 -30.66
CA ILE A 13 6.30 -6.85 -31.04
C ILE A 13 7.57 -6.89 -30.20
N ASN A 14 8.70 -7.15 -30.86
CA ASN A 14 9.98 -7.48 -30.22
C ASN A 14 11.08 -6.46 -30.55
N ASP A 15 10.76 -5.37 -31.22
CA ASP A 15 11.69 -4.32 -31.62
C ASP A 15 12.08 -3.37 -30.46
N GLY A 16 11.48 -3.55 -29.29
CA GLY A 16 11.71 -2.71 -28.11
C GLY A 16 11.04 -1.34 -28.18
N SER A 17 10.22 -1.07 -29.20
CA SER A 17 9.50 0.21 -29.33
C SER A 17 8.40 0.40 -28.29
N ILE A 18 7.91 -0.68 -27.69
CA ILE A 18 6.78 -0.69 -26.76
C ILE A 18 7.13 -1.48 -25.49
N SER A 19 6.97 -0.83 -24.35
CA SER A 19 7.33 -1.37 -23.03
C SER A 19 6.25 -2.27 -22.42
N SER A 20 4.98 -2.07 -22.77
CA SER A 20 3.84 -2.85 -22.28
C SER A 20 2.82 -3.06 -23.41
N GLY A 21 2.25 -4.25 -23.49
CA GLY A 21 1.17 -4.55 -24.42
C GLY A 21 -0.06 -3.67 -24.20
N TYR A 22 -0.31 -3.21 -22.97
CA TYR A 22 -1.42 -2.29 -22.70
C TYR A 22 -1.28 -0.93 -23.41
N ASP A 23 -0.08 -0.56 -23.84
CA ASP A 23 0.14 0.68 -24.59
C ASP A 23 -0.15 0.52 -26.09
N LEU A 24 -0.48 -0.69 -26.54
CA LEU A 24 -0.84 -0.97 -27.93
C LEU A 24 -2.20 -0.33 -28.28
N PRO A 25 -2.36 0.21 -29.49
CA PRO A 25 -3.66 0.67 -29.95
C PRO A 25 -4.65 -0.49 -30.09
N ASP A 26 -5.94 -0.20 -30.04
CA ASP A 26 -6.94 -1.23 -30.32
C ASP A 26 -6.87 -1.71 -31.77
N GLN A 27 -6.98 -3.02 -31.97
CA GLN A 27 -6.89 -3.64 -33.28
C GLN A 27 -7.82 -4.84 -33.38
N THR A 28 -8.45 -5.02 -34.54
CA THR A 28 -9.26 -6.21 -34.83
C THR A 28 -8.41 -7.35 -35.38
N CYS A 29 -8.82 -8.58 -35.10
CA CYS A 29 -8.12 -9.77 -35.52
C CYS A 29 -8.19 -9.90 -37.05
N PRO A 30 -7.06 -9.98 -37.76
CA PRO A 30 -7.06 -10.07 -39.23
C PRO A 30 -7.63 -11.38 -39.77
N ARG A 31 -7.84 -12.40 -38.91
CA ARG A 31 -8.38 -13.71 -39.30
C ARG A 31 -9.88 -13.86 -39.09
N CYS A 32 -10.44 -13.26 -38.04
CA CYS A 32 -11.84 -13.49 -37.67
C CYS A 32 -12.61 -12.23 -37.25
N GLY A 33 -11.99 -11.05 -37.32
CA GLY A 33 -12.63 -9.76 -37.01
C GLY A 33 -12.83 -9.44 -35.52
N GLU A 34 -12.58 -10.39 -34.62
CA GLU A 34 -12.70 -10.21 -33.16
C GLU A 34 -11.73 -9.15 -32.63
N MET A 35 -12.11 -8.35 -31.63
CA MET A 35 -11.18 -7.41 -31.01
C MET A 35 -10.02 -8.14 -30.34
N LEU A 36 -8.79 -7.67 -30.54
CA LEU A 36 -7.60 -8.31 -29.99
C LEU A 36 -7.39 -7.92 -28.53
N ILE A 37 -7.05 -8.89 -27.69
CA ILE A 37 -6.54 -8.68 -26.33
C ILE A 37 -5.10 -8.18 -26.44
N LYS A 38 -4.74 -7.27 -25.55
CA LYS A 38 -3.42 -6.64 -25.46
C LYS A 38 -2.79 -7.00 -24.11
N ASP A 39 -1.57 -7.51 -24.10
CA ASP A 39 -0.90 -7.90 -22.85
C ASP A 39 0.63 -8.09 -23.05
N GLY A 40 1.38 -8.29 -21.97
CA GLY A 40 2.82 -8.56 -21.93
C GLY A 40 3.64 -7.32 -21.56
N HIS A 41 4.55 -7.46 -20.59
CA HIS A 41 5.28 -6.32 -20.01
C HIS A 41 6.79 -6.32 -20.28
N ASN A 42 7.26 -7.21 -21.17
CA ASN A 42 8.66 -7.40 -21.50
C ASN A 42 9.54 -7.57 -20.24
N ILE A 43 9.25 -8.61 -19.44
CA ILE A 43 9.93 -8.93 -18.19
C ILE A 43 10.73 -10.21 -18.40
N LEU A 44 12.02 -10.18 -18.08
CA LEU A 44 12.90 -11.34 -18.23
C LEU A 44 12.72 -12.30 -17.06
N PHE A 45 12.63 -13.60 -17.36
CA PHE A 45 12.46 -14.63 -16.34
C PHE A 45 13.67 -14.73 -15.39
N GLU A 46 14.86 -14.47 -15.91
CA GLU A 46 16.13 -14.52 -15.19
C GLU A 46 16.20 -13.48 -14.07
N VAL A 47 15.37 -12.44 -14.11
CA VAL A 47 15.21 -11.51 -12.99
C VAL A 47 14.69 -12.24 -11.74
N PHE A 48 13.94 -13.33 -11.91
CA PHE A 48 13.46 -14.20 -10.83
C PHE A 48 14.51 -15.24 -10.42
N MET A 49 14.97 -16.10 -11.35
CA MET A 49 15.81 -17.28 -11.05
C MET A 49 17.33 -17.07 -11.22
N GLY A 50 17.77 -15.97 -11.82
CA GLY A 50 19.10 -15.89 -12.44
C GLY A 50 19.21 -16.77 -13.69
N PHE A 51 20.40 -16.81 -14.29
CA PHE A 51 20.67 -17.67 -15.45
C PHE A 51 21.00 -19.11 -15.07
N GLU A 52 21.70 -19.31 -13.95
CA GLU A 52 22.19 -20.63 -13.52
C GLU A 52 21.37 -21.24 -12.39
N GLY A 53 20.27 -20.61 -11.97
CA GLY A 53 19.48 -21.05 -10.81
C GLY A 53 20.22 -20.89 -9.48
N ASN A 54 21.26 -20.05 -9.44
CA ASN A 54 22.06 -19.74 -8.26
C ASN A 54 21.36 -18.77 -7.28
N LYS A 55 20.18 -18.28 -7.65
CA LYS A 55 19.32 -17.47 -6.80
C LYS A 55 18.17 -18.32 -6.28
N VAL A 56 17.93 -18.26 -4.98
CA VAL A 56 16.74 -18.83 -4.33
C VAL A 56 15.72 -17.70 -4.18
N PRO A 57 14.71 -17.59 -5.06
CA PRO A 57 13.68 -16.58 -4.91
C PRO A 57 12.59 -17.02 -3.93
N ASP A 58 11.87 -16.04 -3.41
CA ASP A 58 10.63 -16.25 -2.65
C ASP A 58 9.43 -15.99 -3.59
N ILE A 59 8.25 -16.50 -3.23
CA ILE A 59 6.98 -16.18 -3.91
C ILE A 59 6.16 -15.25 -3.00
N ASP A 60 5.90 -14.05 -3.49
CA ASP A 60 5.11 -13.02 -2.81
C ASP A 60 3.66 -13.03 -3.31
N LEU A 61 2.71 -13.10 -2.37
CA LEU A 61 1.29 -13.03 -2.64
C LEU A 61 0.60 -12.07 -1.67
N ASN A 62 -0.09 -11.08 -2.23
CA ASN A 62 -0.92 -10.14 -1.47
C ASN A 62 -2.33 -10.70 -1.29
N PHE A 63 -2.66 -11.10 -0.07
CA PHE A 63 -4.02 -11.48 0.34
C PHE A 63 -4.70 -10.30 1.05
N SER A 64 -6.04 -10.28 1.04
CA SER A 64 -6.79 -9.43 1.97
C SER A 64 -6.36 -9.73 3.41
N GLY A 65 -6.17 -8.71 4.23
CA GLY A 65 -5.84 -8.87 5.65
C GLY A 65 -6.82 -9.78 6.40
N ASP A 66 -8.10 -9.73 6.05
CA ASP A 66 -9.14 -10.57 6.66
C ASP A 66 -9.01 -12.05 6.25
N TYR A 67 -8.41 -12.34 5.09
CA TYR A 67 -8.22 -13.69 4.56
C TYR A 67 -6.83 -14.27 4.87
N GLN A 68 -5.84 -13.42 5.10
CA GLN A 68 -4.44 -13.80 5.29
C GLN A 68 -4.25 -14.92 6.34
N PRO A 69 -4.90 -14.89 7.53
CA PRO A 69 -4.76 -15.98 8.51
C PRO A 69 -5.24 -17.34 7.99
N ARG A 70 -6.29 -17.35 7.17
CA ARG A 70 -6.80 -18.57 6.53
C ARG A 70 -5.82 -19.10 5.49
N ALA A 71 -5.19 -18.22 4.71
CA ALA A 71 -4.15 -18.59 3.75
C ALA A 71 -2.92 -19.19 4.44
N HIS A 72 -2.49 -18.63 5.59
CA HIS A 72 -1.41 -19.26 6.39
C HIS A 72 -1.81 -20.66 6.85
N LYS A 73 -3.00 -20.80 7.42
CA LYS A 73 -3.47 -22.10 7.94
C LYS A 73 -3.57 -23.18 6.86
N TYR A 74 -3.94 -22.80 5.64
CA TYR A 74 -3.98 -23.72 4.51
C TYR A 74 -2.60 -24.29 4.14
N THR A 75 -1.51 -23.59 4.44
CA THR A 75 -0.16 -24.16 4.23
C THR A 75 0.13 -25.35 5.16
N GLU A 76 -0.45 -25.37 6.37
CA GLU A 76 -0.34 -26.51 7.29
C GLU A 76 -1.06 -27.74 6.72
N GLU A 77 -2.19 -27.54 6.03
CA GLU A 77 -2.93 -28.61 5.36
C GLU A 77 -2.15 -29.17 4.15
N LEU A 78 -1.49 -28.29 3.38
CA LEU A 78 -0.74 -28.68 2.18
C LEU A 78 0.57 -29.42 2.50
N PHE A 79 1.36 -28.88 3.43
CA PHE A 79 2.71 -29.36 3.69
C PHE A 79 2.82 -30.25 4.94
N GLY A 80 1.85 -30.16 5.85
CA GLY A 80 1.88 -30.75 7.18
C GLY A 80 2.25 -29.71 8.23
N LYS A 81 1.58 -29.77 9.39
CA LYS A 81 1.77 -28.81 10.50
C LYS A 81 3.20 -28.75 11.03
N ASP A 82 3.92 -29.86 10.99
CA ASP A 82 5.31 -29.96 11.44
C ASP A 82 6.33 -29.57 10.34
N ASN A 83 5.85 -29.18 9.16
CA ASN A 83 6.67 -28.82 8.01
C ASN A 83 6.55 -27.35 7.61
N VAL A 84 5.78 -26.55 8.33
CA VAL A 84 5.65 -25.11 8.09
C VAL A 84 5.81 -24.32 9.38
N PHE A 85 6.61 -23.27 9.32
CA PHE A 85 6.88 -22.43 10.48
C PHE A 85 6.78 -20.96 10.09
N ARG A 86 6.24 -20.14 10.98
CA ARG A 86 6.25 -18.69 10.76
C ARG A 86 7.69 -18.20 10.88
N ALA A 87 8.16 -17.36 9.95
CA ALA A 87 9.47 -16.75 10.11
C ALA A 87 9.46 -15.84 11.36
N GLY A 88 10.38 -16.07 12.29
CA GLY A 88 10.56 -15.24 13.48
C GLY A 88 11.24 -13.92 13.17
N THR A 89 11.01 -12.92 14.01
CA THR A 89 11.72 -11.64 13.94
C THR A 89 12.33 -11.27 15.28
N ILE A 90 13.47 -10.58 15.25
CA ILE A 90 14.16 -10.07 16.43
C ILE A 90 14.07 -8.54 16.39
N ALA A 91 13.26 -7.96 17.26
CA ALA A 91 13.15 -6.51 17.37
C ALA A 91 14.28 -5.97 18.25
N THR A 92 15.08 -5.08 17.69
CA THR A 92 16.20 -4.42 18.37
C THR A 92 15.85 -3.01 18.80
N ILE A 93 16.64 -2.43 19.71
CA ILE A 93 16.49 -1.04 20.10
C ILE A 93 16.94 -0.15 18.93
N ALA A 94 15.99 0.58 18.34
CA ALA A 94 16.26 1.60 17.34
C ALA A 94 16.63 2.96 17.98
N ASN A 95 17.24 3.87 17.20
CA ASN A 95 17.72 5.18 17.65
C ASN A 95 16.71 5.96 18.51
N ARG A 96 15.44 6.06 18.07
CA ARG A 96 14.40 6.81 18.80
C ARG A 96 14.11 6.21 20.18
N THR A 97 14.07 4.89 20.28
CA THR A 97 13.84 4.18 21.54
C THR A 97 15.06 4.31 22.46
N ALA A 98 16.27 4.14 21.92
CA ALA A 98 17.51 4.35 22.66
C ALA A 98 17.60 5.78 23.23
N PHE A 99 17.26 6.80 22.43
CA PHE A 99 17.19 8.18 22.89
C PHE A 99 16.24 8.36 24.08
N GLY A 100 15.04 7.78 24.00
CA GLY A 100 14.08 7.78 25.11
C GLY A 100 14.63 7.13 26.38
N PHE A 101 15.30 5.97 26.27
CA PHE A 101 15.90 5.28 27.42
C PHE A 101 17.01 6.10 28.08
N VAL A 102 17.96 6.61 27.29
CA VAL A 102 19.08 7.41 27.81
C VAL A 102 18.55 8.69 28.45
N LYS A 103 17.61 9.39 27.80
CA LYS A 103 17.03 10.62 28.34
C LYS A 103 16.30 10.37 29.67
N ASN A 104 15.41 9.38 29.72
CA ASN A 104 14.67 9.04 30.94
C ASN A 104 15.61 8.64 32.09
N TYR A 105 16.68 7.89 31.81
CA TYR A 105 17.69 7.52 32.81
C TYR A 105 18.34 8.73 33.49
N TYR A 106 18.66 9.77 32.72
CA TYR A 106 19.24 11.02 33.23
C TYR A 106 18.20 11.90 33.91
N ASP A 107 16.98 11.99 33.36
CA ASP A 107 15.87 12.76 33.93
C ASP A 107 15.49 12.24 35.33
N GLU A 108 15.35 10.92 35.49
CA GLU A 108 15.11 10.26 36.79
C GLU A 108 16.20 10.57 37.83
N ARG A 109 17.45 10.72 37.36
CA ARG A 109 18.62 11.00 38.20
C ARG A 109 18.89 12.49 38.36
N LYS A 110 18.04 13.36 37.78
CA LYS A 110 18.18 14.82 37.79
C LYS A 110 19.57 15.28 37.33
N LYS A 111 20.15 14.58 36.36
CA LYS A 111 21.50 14.86 35.83
C LYS A 111 21.39 15.49 34.45
N VAL A 112 22.03 16.63 34.28
CA VAL A 112 22.15 17.27 32.96
C VAL A 112 23.27 16.60 32.17
N VAL A 113 22.96 16.14 30.96
CA VAL A 113 23.91 15.50 30.05
C VAL A 113 24.04 16.33 28.78
N ARG A 114 25.27 16.43 28.23
CA ARG A 114 25.51 17.09 26.95
C ARG A 114 24.95 16.23 25.81
N LEU A 115 24.45 16.87 24.75
CA LEU A 115 23.89 16.17 23.60
C LEU A 115 24.89 15.19 22.95
N SER A 116 26.18 15.52 22.96
CA SER A 116 27.24 14.62 22.44
C SER A 116 27.35 13.32 23.23
N GLU A 117 27.32 13.39 24.56
CA GLU A 117 27.34 12.20 25.42
C GLU A 117 26.05 11.40 25.30
N LEU A 118 24.91 12.10 25.20
CA LEU A 118 23.63 11.46 24.95
C LEU A 118 23.68 10.66 23.63
N ASN A 119 24.13 11.27 22.53
CA ASN A 119 24.25 10.60 21.24
C ASN A 119 25.24 9.42 21.28
N ARG A 120 26.37 9.54 22.00
CA ARG A 120 27.32 8.44 22.21
C ARG A 120 26.65 7.24 22.89
N LEU A 121 25.89 7.49 23.97
CA LEU A 121 25.19 6.44 24.71
C LEU A 121 24.06 5.83 23.90
N VAL A 122 23.33 6.63 23.13
CA VAL A 122 22.29 6.16 22.20
C VAL A 122 22.87 5.13 21.23
N LEU A 123 24.01 5.44 20.60
CA LEU A 123 24.71 4.51 19.71
C LEU A 123 25.09 3.20 20.43
N GLY A 124 25.56 3.29 21.68
CA GLY A 124 25.89 2.12 22.50
C GLY A 124 24.69 1.24 22.88
N CYS A 125 23.47 1.78 22.88
CA CYS A 125 22.24 1.01 23.14
C CYS A 125 21.60 0.44 21.87
N THR A 126 21.85 1.03 20.71
CA THR A 126 21.22 0.58 19.46
C THR A 126 21.65 -0.83 19.05
N GLY A 127 20.73 -1.60 18.47
CA GLY A 127 21.00 -2.96 18.01
C GLY A 127 20.86 -4.04 19.08
N VAL A 128 20.78 -3.69 20.37
CA VAL A 128 20.49 -4.65 21.44
C VAL A 128 19.09 -5.24 21.25
N LYS A 129 18.97 -6.57 21.38
CA LYS A 129 17.68 -7.28 21.32
C LYS A 129 16.75 -6.78 22.41
N ARG A 130 15.51 -6.44 22.03
CA ARG A 130 14.45 -6.01 22.96
C ARG A 130 13.34 -7.06 23.08
N THR A 131 12.81 -7.54 21.96
CA THR A 131 11.72 -8.53 21.93
C THR A 131 11.86 -9.46 20.72
N THR A 132 11.01 -10.49 20.66
CA THR A 132 10.84 -11.33 19.48
C THR A 132 9.41 -11.16 18.94
N GLY A 133 9.22 -11.44 17.66
CA GLY A 133 7.94 -11.30 16.99
C GLY A 133 7.81 -12.27 15.82
N GLN A 134 6.88 -11.95 14.93
CA GLN A 134 6.57 -12.74 13.74
C GLN A 134 6.77 -11.91 12.47
N HIS A 135 7.22 -12.55 11.39
CA HIS A 135 7.26 -11.93 10.08
C HIS A 135 5.83 -11.59 9.62
N PRO A 136 5.61 -10.50 8.87
CA PRO A 136 4.27 -10.10 8.42
C PRO A 136 3.57 -11.10 7.50
N GLY A 137 4.30 -11.94 6.77
CA GLY A 137 3.71 -12.96 5.87
C GLY A 137 4.52 -14.23 5.64
N GLY A 138 5.72 -14.31 6.21
CA GLY A 138 6.72 -15.29 5.78
C GLY A 138 6.48 -16.65 6.42
N ILE A 139 6.21 -17.65 5.60
CA ILE A 139 6.09 -19.06 5.99
C ILE A 139 7.32 -19.80 5.46
N MET A 140 8.10 -20.36 6.39
CA MET A 140 9.25 -21.22 6.09
C MET A 140 8.74 -22.63 5.84
N VAL A 141 9.05 -23.20 4.68
CA VAL A 141 8.64 -24.56 4.31
C VAL A 141 9.82 -25.51 4.47
N LEU A 142 9.63 -26.51 5.32
CA LEU A 142 10.59 -27.57 5.59
C LEU A 142 10.30 -28.77 4.67
N PRO A 143 11.29 -29.25 3.90
CA PRO A 143 11.16 -30.48 3.12
C PRO A 143 10.72 -31.67 3.99
N LYS A 144 9.84 -32.52 3.45
CA LYS A 144 9.36 -33.71 4.15
C LYS A 144 10.54 -34.63 4.52
N GLY A 145 10.52 -35.13 5.76
CA GLY A 145 11.54 -36.04 6.29
C GLY A 145 12.77 -35.37 6.91
N LEU A 146 12.86 -34.03 6.89
CA LEU A 146 13.89 -33.29 7.63
C LEU A 146 13.37 -32.82 8.99
N ASP A 147 14.30 -32.60 9.92
CA ASP A 147 14.03 -31.97 11.21
C ASP A 147 14.36 -30.47 11.11
N VAL A 148 13.42 -29.62 11.53
CA VAL A 148 13.60 -28.16 11.59
C VAL A 148 14.79 -27.74 12.44
N HIS A 149 15.13 -28.53 13.47
CA HIS A 149 16.26 -28.28 14.36
C HIS A 149 17.62 -28.41 13.67
N MET A 150 17.69 -28.99 12.47
CA MET A 150 18.87 -28.91 11.61
C MET A 150 19.16 -27.49 11.11
N PHE A 151 18.15 -26.61 11.12
CA PHE A 151 18.22 -25.25 10.59
C PHE A 151 18.11 -24.20 11.69
N THR A 152 17.16 -24.36 12.61
CA THR A 152 16.86 -23.36 13.64
C THR A 152 16.11 -23.94 14.83
N PRO A 153 16.35 -23.44 16.06
CA PRO A 153 15.44 -23.68 17.16
C PRO A 153 14.05 -23.08 16.88
N LEU A 154 13.04 -23.49 17.65
CA LEU A 154 11.69 -22.97 17.56
C LEU A 154 11.31 -22.23 18.84
N GLN A 155 10.37 -21.28 18.71
CA GLN A 155 9.80 -20.57 19.84
C GLN A 155 8.38 -20.07 19.51
N ARG A 156 7.76 -19.37 20.46
CA ARG A 156 6.54 -18.59 20.23
C ARG A 156 6.89 -17.10 20.11
N PRO A 157 6.16 -16.32 19.30
CA PRO A 157 6.39 -14.89 19.20
C PRO A 157 6.18 -14.23 20.56
N ALA A 158 7.11 -13.36 20.98
CA ALA A 158 7.08 -12.67 22.27
C ALA A 158 6.94 -13.58 23.51
N ASN A 159 7.27 -14.88 23.39
CA ASN A 159 7.04 -15.90 24.42
C ASN A 159 5.57 -16.02 24.87
N ASP A 160 4.61 -15.65 24.01
CA ASP A 160 3.19 -15.82 24.33
C ASP A 160 2.80 -17.30 24.29
N VAL A 161 2.63 -17.90 25.47
CA VAL A 161 2.24 -19.30 25.63
C VAL A 161 0.84 -19.62 25.09
N LYS A 162 0.00 -18.60 24.88
CA LYS A 162 -1.36 -18.75 24.31
C LYS A 162 -1.38 -18.64 22.78
N SER A 163 -0.30 -18.18 22.16
CA SER A 163 -0.22 -18.06 20.71
C SER A 163 -0.11 -19.45 20.09
N ASP A 164 -1.00 -19.81 19.16
CA ASP A 164 -0.89 -21.06 18.40
C ASP A 164 0.25 -21.05 17.37
N THR A 165 0.77 -19.87 17.03
CA THR A 165 1.83 -19.68 16.05
C THR A 165 3.18 -20.09 16.61
N ILE A 166 3.88 -20.97 15.88
CA ILE A 166 5.27 -21.34 16.13
C ILE A 166 6.15 -20.56 15.16
N THR A 167 7.18 -19.90 15.68
CA THR A 167 8.15 -19.15 14.88
C THR A 167 9.54 -19.78 14.91
N THR A 168 10.29 -19.63 13.82
CA THR A 168 11.74 -19.87 13.83
C THR A 168 12.42 -18.97 14.87
N HIS A 169 13.44 -19.47 15.56
CA HIS A 169 14.21 -18.67 16.51
C HIS A 169 15.19 -17.74 15.81
N PHE A 170 15.81 -18.24 14.74
CA PHE A 170 16.56 -17.42 13.81
C PHE A 170 15.60 -16.65 12.92
N ASP A 171 15.95 -15.40 12.63
CA ASP A 171 15.26 -14.64 11.59
C ASP A 171 15.54 -15.21 10.20
N TYR A 172 14.75 -14.81 9.22
CA TYR A 172 14.89 -15.26 7.84
C TYR A 172 16.29 -15.01 7.28
N HIS A 173 16.95 -13.90 7.61
CA HIS A 173 18.25 -13.56 7.03
C HIS A 173 19.31 -14.60 7.40
N ALA A 174 19.30 -15.07 8.64
CA ALA A 174 20.23 -16.08 9.13
C ALA A 174 20.05 -17.47 8.49
N ILE A 175 18.84 -17.80 8.00
CA ILE A 175 18.53 -19.09 7.36
C ILE A 175 18.20 -18.95 5.87
N SER A 176 18.42 -17.77 5.30
CA SER A 176 18.15 -17.48 3.89
C SER A 176 18.98 -18.39 2.99
N SER A 177 18.42 -18.77 1.84
CA SER A 177 19.02 -19.72 0.89
C SER A 177 19.13 -21.18 1.35
N ARG A 178 18.65 -21.53 2.55
CA ARG A 178 18.60 -22.93 3.02
C ARG A 178 17.21 -23.55 3.00
N LEU A 179 16.18 -22.72 3.21
CA LEU A 179 14.78 -23.10 3.13
C LEU A 179 14.06 -22.13 2.20
N VAL A 180 13.04 -22.62 1.50
CA VAL A 180 12.15 -21.77 0.69
C VAL A 180 11.13 -21.07 1.59
N LYS A 181 10.74 -19.85 1.19
CA LYS A 181 9.76 -19.05 1.90
C LYS A 181 8.58 -18.72 0.98
N LEU A 182 7.38 -18.85 1.52
CA LEU A 182 6.16 -18.30 0.94
C LEU A 182 5.83 -17.00 1.68
N ASP A 183 5.85 -15.87 0.99
CA ASP A 183 5.44 -14.59 1.55
C ASP A 183 3.95 -14.37 1.28
N ILE A 184 3.15 -14.88 2.22
CA ILE A 184 1.69 -14.73 2.24
C ILE A 184 1.38 -13.42 3.00
N LEU A 185 1.44 -12.30 2.29
CA LEU A 185 1.33 -10.94 2.83
C LEU A 185 -0.13 -10.51 2.97
N GLY A 186 -0.40 -9.64 3.93
CA GLY A 186 -1.68 -8.96 4.09
C GLY A 186 -1.60 -7.58 3.43
N HIS A 187 -2.58 -7.26 2.58
CA HIS A 187 -2.62 -6.01 1.82
C HIS A 187 -4.07 -5.52 1.67
N ASP A 188 -4.24 -4.20 1.53
CA ASP A 188 -5.57 -3.58 1.44
C ASP A 188 -6.14 -3.57 0.01
N ASP A 189 -5.29 -3.51 -1.02
CA ASP A 189 -5.74 -3.54 -2.43
C ASP A 189 -6.73 -4.68 -2.75
N PRO A 190 -6.47 -5.96 -2.39
CA PRO A 190 -7.45 -7.03 -2.61
C PRO A 190 -8.78 -6.80 -1.87
N THR A 191 -8.73 -6.28 -0.63
CA THR A 191 -9.92 -5.97 0.17
C THR A 191 -10.74 -4.86 -0.48
N VAL A 192 -10.08 -3.77 -0.92
CA VAL A 192 -10.72 -2.64 -1.60
C VAL A 192 -11.36 -3.08 -2.91
N LEU A 193 -10.63 -3.78 -3.77
CA LEU A 193 -11.17 -4.26 -5.05
C LEU A 193 -12.35 -5.20 -4.84
N LYS A 194 -12.27 -6.14 -3.89
CA LYS A 194 -13.40 -7.03 -3.58
C LYS A 194 -14.64 -6.26 -3.14
N MET A 195 -14.48 -5.28 -2.25
CA MET A 195 -15.57 -4.43 -1.80
C MET A 195 -16.15 -3.57 -2.95
N LEU A 196 -15.30 -3.10 -3.87
CA LEU A 196 -15.73 -2.37 -5.06
C LEU A 196 -16.55 -3.26 -6.02
N GLU A 197 -16.11 -4.49 -6.27
CA GLU A 197 -16.88 -5.48 -7.03
C GLU A 197 -18.23 -5.74 -6.37
N ASP A 198 -18.27 -5.96 -5.05
CA ASP A 198 -19.50 -6.22 -4.31
C ASP A 198 -20.49 -5.05 -4.34
N LEU A 199 -19.99 -3.81 -4.28
CA LEU A 199 -20.81 -2.61 -4.28
C LEU A 199 -21.35 -2.23 -5.67
N THR A 200 -20.63 -2.62 -6.74
CA THR A 200 -20.92 -2.13 -8.11
C THR A 200 -21.41 -3.21 -9.06
N GLY A 201 -21.13 -4.48 -8.76
CA GLY A 201 -21.36 -5.61 -9.67
C GLY A 201 -20.38 -5.66 -10.85
N VAL A 202 -19.40 -4.76 -10.93
CA VAL A 202 -18.40 -4.72 -12.00
C VAL A 202 -17.17 -5.50 -11.58
N ASN A 203 -16.82 -6.54 -12.34
CA ASN A 203 -15.61 -7.34 -12.14
C ASN A 203 -14.36 -6.53 -12.50
N CYS A 204 -13.42 -6.41 -11.56
CA CYS A 204 -12.22 -5.60 -11.73
C CYS A 204 -11.27 -6.18 -12.78
N ARG A 205 -11.35 -7.49 -13.06
CA ARG A 205 -10.50 -8.16 -14.05
C ARG A 205 -10.85 -7.80 -15.49
N ASP A 206 -12.09 -7.36 -15.73
CA ASP A 206 -12.59 -7.01 -17.06
C ASP A 206 -12.34 -5.53 -17.41
N ILE A 207 -11.75 -4.76 -16.48
CA ILE A 207 -11.42 -3.34 -16.69
C ILE A 207 -10.22 -3.23 -17.65
N PRO A 208 -10.36 -2.48 -18.77
CA PRO A 208 -9.25 -2.21 -19.69
C PRO A 208 -8.20 -1.30 -19.03
N LEU A 209 -6.92 -1.62 -19.23
CA LEU A 209 -5.79 -0.98 -18.54
C LEU A 209 -5.14 0.18 -19.34
N ASP A 210 -5.85 0.64 -20.35
CA ASP A 210 -5.47 1.70 -21.29
C ASP A 210 -6.61 2.74 -21.47
N GLU A 211 -7.63 2.67 -20.61
CA GLU A 211 -8.78 3.57 -20.67
C GLU A 211 -8.33 5.03 -20.44
N GLU A 212 -8.49 5.86 -21.48
CA GLU A 212 -7.93 7.21 -21.52
C GLU A 212 -8.49 8.13 -20.42
N LYS A 213 -9.75 7.97 -20.01
CA LYS A 213 -10.31 8.76 -18.92
C LYS A 213 -9.62 8.42 -17.59
N VAL A 214 -9.34 7.14 -17.31
CA VAL A 214 -8.54 6.71 -16.16
C VAL A 214 -7.09 7.17 -16.25
N LEU A 215 -6.43 7.03 -17.41
CA LEU A 215 -5.07 7.55 -17.59
C LEU A 215 -5.00 9.07 -17.32
N SER A 216 -6.02 9.82 -17.76
CA SER A 216 -6.07 11.27 -17.55
C SER A 216 -6.09 11.69 -16.08
N LEU A 217 -6.53 10.81 -15.17
CA LEU A 217 -6.55 11.06 -13.73
C LEU A 217 -5.14 11.32 -13.17
N PHE A 218 -4.13 10.69 -13.76
CA PHE A 218 -2.73 10.78 -13.32
C PHE A 218 -2.06 12.10 -13.75
N ARG A 219 -2.72 12.91 -14.57
CA ARG A 219 -2.22 14.21 -15.07
C ARG A 219 -3.18 15.39 -14.87
N SER A 220 -4.46 15.12 -14.57
CA SER A 220 -5.49 16.14 -14.48
C SER A 220 -6.61 15.78 -13.50
N THR A 221 -7.23 16.79 -12.91
CA THR A 221 -8.50 16.66 -12.15
C THR A 221 -9.75 16.67 -13.05
N LYS A 222 -9.60 16.92 -14.36
CA LYS A 222 -10.73 17.09 -15.30
C LYS A 222 -11.67 15.88 -15.34
N ALA A 223 -11.14 14.66 -15.27
CA ALA A 223 -11.94 13.44 -15.23
C ALA A 223 -12.86 13.34 -14.00
N LEU A 224 -12.53 14.06 -12.94
CA LEU A 224 -13.33 14.14 -11.70
C LEU A 224 -14.37 15.26 -11.74
N GLY A 225 -14.30 16.17 -12.72
CA GLY A 225 -15.14 17.37 -12.80
C GLY A 225 -14.81 18.44 -11.74
N ILE A 226 -13.56 18.48 -11.27
CA ILE A 226 -13.11 19.40 -10.22
C ILE A 226 -12.03 20.33 -10.78
N GLU A 227 -12.09 21.61 -10.42
CA GLU A 227 -11.03 22.57 -10.73
C GLU A 227 -9.79 22.33 -9.84
N PRO A 228 -8.56 22.32 -10.40
CA PRO A 228 -7.34 22.07 -9.63
C PRO A 228 -7.17 22.96 -8.38
N LYS A 229 -7.61 24.22 -8.46
CA LYS A 229 -7.56 25.19 -7.37
C LYS A 229 -8.42 24.80 -6.16
N ASP A 230 -9.54 24.12 -6.39
CA ASP A 230 -10.51 23.82 -5.34
C ASP A 230 -10.06 22.63 -4.50
N LEU A 231 -9.39 21.67 -5.16
CA LEU A 231 -8.77 20.50 -4.57
C LEU A 231 -7.35 20.75 -4.05
N GLY A 232 -6.66 21.76 -4.60
CA GLY A 232 -5.26 22.06 -4.27
C GLY A 232 -4.26 21.08 -4.91
N SER A 233 -4.60 20.50 -6.07
CA SER A 233 -3.73 19.56 -6.79
C SER A 233 -4.05 19.56 -8.28
N LYS A 234 -3.05 19.35 -9.13
CA LYS A 234 -3.25 19.24 -10.58
C LYS A 234 -3.66 17.84 -11.02
N THR A 235 -3.40 16.82 -10.22
CA THR A 235 -3.73 15.42 -10.51
C THR A 235 -4.92 14.95 -9.68
N GLY A 236 -5.63 13.94 -10.16
CA GLY A 236 -6.80 13.36 -9.50
C GLY A 236 -6.51 12.10 -8.70
N THR A 237 -5.28 11.84 -8.27
CA THR A 237 -4.87 10.51 -7.75
C THR A 237 -5.05 10.31 -6.25
N PHE A 238 -5.71 11.23 -5.52
CA PHE A 238 -5.98 11.05 -4.09
C PHE A 238 -6.67 9.69 -3.81
N GLY A 239 -6.18 8.97 -2.81
CA GLY A 239 -6.71 7.66 -2.44
C GLY A 239 -6.41 6.51 -3.43
N VAL A 240 -5.79 6.78 -4.59
CA VAL A 240 -5.23 5.74 -5.46
C VAL A 240 -3.96 5.19 -4.80
N PRO A 241 -3.83 3.87 -4.57
CA PRO A 241 -2.63 3.29 -3.94
C PRO A 241 -1.36 3.71 -4.68
N GLU A 242 -0.31 3.97 -3.92
CA GLU A 242 0.98 4.56 -4.35
C GLU A 242 0.90 6.00 -4.89
N PHE A 243 0.00 6.24 -5.85
CA PHE A 243 -0.10 7.49 -6.59
C PHE A 243 -0.77 8.65 -5.83
N GLY A 244 -1.43 8.38 -4.70
CA GLY A 244 -2.11 9.41 -3.92
C GLY A 244 -1.20 10.23 -3.00
N THR A 245 0.02 9.77 -2.72
CA THR A 245 0.94 10.47 -1.82
C THR A 245 1.38 11.81 -2.40
N LYS A 246 1.70 12.81 -1.54
CA LYS A 246 2.20 14.12 -2.00
C LYS A 246 3.47 13.98 -2.85
N PHE A 247 4.36 13.06 -2.47
CA PHE A 247 5.60 12.79 -3.18
C PHE A 247 5.33 12.28 -4.62
N VAL A 248 4.47 11.27 -4.76
CA VAL A 248 4.17 10.70 -6.08
C VAL A 248 3.31 11.65 -6.91
N ARG A 249 2.41 12.43 -6.31
CA ARG A 249 1.68 13.49 -7.02
C ARG A 249 2.60 14.54 -7.61
N GLN A 250 3.64 14.96 -6.89
CA GLN A 250 4.66 15.85 -7.47
C GLN A 250 5.43 15.18 -8.61
N MET A 251 5.75 13.89 -8.48
CA MET A 251 6.41 13.12 -9.54
C MET A 251 5.53 13.01 -10.80
N LEU A 252 4.22 12.81 -10.64
CA LEU A 252 3.25 12.83 -11.75
C LEU A 252 3.22 14.20 -12.45
N GLU A 253 3.28 15.30 -11.70
CA GLU A 253 3.36 16.64 -12.28
C GLU A 253 4.69 16.88 -13.04
N ASP A 254 5.80 16.36 -12.52
CA ASP A 254 7.12 16.48 -13.14
C ASP A 254 7.25 15.62 -14.43
N THR A 255 6.51 14.50 -14.53
CA THR A 255 6.68 13.50 -15.61
C THR A 255 5.54 13.48 -16.63
N ASN A 256 4.33 13.93 -16.28
CA ASN A 256 3.14 13.97 -17.14
C ASN A 256 2.88 12.66 -17.91
N PRO A 257 2.60 11.54 -17.22
CA PRO A 257 2.47 10.22 -17.85
C PRO A 257 1.30 10.16 -18.86
N GLN A 258 1.54 9.46 -19.98
CA GLN A 258 0.56 9.28 -21.05
C GLN A 258 0.06 7.84 -21.13
N THR A 259 0.89 6.87 -20.77
CA THR A 259 0.67 5.44 -21.02
C THR A 259 0.68 4.60 -19.75
N PHE A 260 0.29 3.34 -19.83
CA PHE A 260 0.37 2.42 -18.71
C PHE A 260 1.83 2.17 -18.32
N SER A 261 2.74 2.02 -19.29
CA SER A 261 4.16 1.86 -18.97
C SER A 261 4.78 3.08 -18.29
N ASP A 262 4.31 4.31 -18.58
CA ASP A 262 4.74 5.49 -17.82
C ASP A 262 4.37 5.38 -16.34
N LEU A 263 3.17 4.87 -16.03
CA LEU A 263 2.77 4.62 -14.64
C LEU A 263 3.64 3.54 -13.98
N VAL A 264 4.04 2.51 -14.72
CA VAL A 264 4.99 1.49 -14.23
C VAL A 264 6.35 2.11 -13.92
N MET A 265 6.85 3.01 -14.76
CA MET A 265 8.10 3.72 -14.49
C MET A 265 8.00 4.58 -13.23
N ILE A 266 6.90 5.33 -13.08
CA ILE A 266 6.66 6.19 -11.91
C ILE A 266 6.56 5.37 -10.63
N SER A 267 5.90 4.20 -10.66
CA SER A 267 5.92 3.26 -9.55
C SER A 267 7.35 2.80 -9.21
N GLY A 268 8.18 2.50 -10.22
CA GLY A 268 9.59 2.21 -10.00
C GLY A 268 10.35 3.33 -9.27
N PHE A 269 10.17 4.58 -9.74
CA PHE A 269 10.79 5.76 -9.14
C PHE A 269 10.34 6.04 -7.70
N SER A 270 9.08 5.76 -7.36
CA SER A 270 8.51 6.11 -6.06
C SER A 270 8.95 5.21 -4.90
N HIS A 271 9.45 4.01 -5.19
CA HIS A 271 9.74 2.98 -4.17
C HIS A 271 11.24 2.73 -3.93
N GLY A 272 12.12 3.44 -4.63
CA GLY A 272 13.57 3.28 -4.50
C GLY A 272 14.27 4.46 -3.84
N THR A 273 15.12 4.19 -2.84
CA THR A 273 15.98 5.21 -2.25
C THR A 273 17.06 5.64 -3.23
N ASP A 274 17.19 6.95 -3.44
CA ASP A 274 18.07 7.59 -4.44
C ASP A 274 17.81 7.12 -5.89
N VAL A 275 16.59 6.68 -6.19
CA VAL A 275 16.15 6.41 -7.58
C VAL A 275 15.65 7.71 -8.23
N TRP A 276 14.71 8.40 -7.59
CA TRP A 276 14.16 9.66 -8.11
C TRP A 276 14.94 10.90 -7.65
N LEU A 277 14.88 11.21 -6.36
CA LEU A 277 15.55 12.38 -5.77
C LEU A 277 17.07 12.24 -5.86
N ASN A 278 17.76 13.33 -6.18
CA ASN A 278 19.21 13.39 -6.39
C ASN A 278 19.75 12.51 -7.54
N ASN A 279 18.85 11.99 -8.40
CA ASN A 279 19.17 11.06 -9.47
C ASN A 279 18.30 11.28 -10.71
N ALA A 280 17.30 10.44 -10.98
CA ALA A 280 16.50 10.51 -12.21
C ALA A 280 15.84 11.88 -12.42
N GLN A 281 15.38 12.52 -11.35
CA GLN A 281 14.76 13.84 -11.42
C GLN A 281 15.73 14.91 -11.98
N ASP A 282 16.99 14.89 -11.54
CA ASP A 282 17.99 15.86 -11.97
C ASP A 282 18.42 15.62 -13.42
N LEU A 283 18.52 14.35 -13.82
CA LEU A 283 18.82 13.96 -15.20
C LEU A 283 17.74 14.44 -16.17
N ILE A 284 16.47 14.33 -15.78
CA ILE A 284 15.33 14.80 -16.57
C ILE A 284 15.31 16.33 -16.61
N LYS A 285 15.44 17.00 -15.45
CA LYS A 285 15.39 18.47 -15.37
C LYS A 285 16.55 19.17 -16.06
N SER A 286 17.73 18.56 -16.08
CA SER A 286 18.91 19.09 -16.79
C SER A 286 18.89 18.80 -18.30
N GLY A 287 17.95 17.99 -18.79
CA GLY A 287 17.87 17.58 -20.19
C GLY A 287 18.95 16.57 -20.60
N MET A 288 19.66 15.95 -19.65
CA MET A 288 20.68 14.92 -19.94
C MET A 288 20.06 13.60 -20.41
N ALA A 289 18.83 13.29 -19.97
CA ALA A 289 18.09 12.10 -20.37
C ALA A 289 16.58 12.38 -20.44
N LYS A 290 15.86 11.65 -21.29
CA LYS A 290 14.39 11.66 -21.32
C LYS A 290 13.83 10.79 -20.20
N VAL A 291 12.55 11.01 -19.85
CA VAL A 291 11.82 10.18 -18.87
C VAL A 291 11.86 8.70 -19.23
N SER A 292 11.75 8.36 -20.52
CA SER A 292 11.81 6.98 -21.02
C SER A 292 13.21 6.34 -21.01
N GLU A 293 14.27 7.11 -20.72
CA GLU A 293 15.66 6.65 -20.79
C GLU A 293 16.29 6.45 -19.40
N VAL A 294 15.69 7.02 -18.35
CA VAL A 294 16.18 6.91 -16.98
C VAL A 294 15.78 5.58 -16.34
N ILE A 295 16.57 5.13 -15.36
CA ILE A 295 16.40 3.81 -14.73
C ILE A 295 15.25 3.86 -13.72
N SER A 296 14.17 3.13 -14.01
CA SER A 296 12.99 3.07 -13.13
C SER A 296 12.89 1.76 -12.35
N THR A 297 13.29 0.65 -12.96
CA THR A 297 13.25 -0.69 -12.39
C THR A 297 14.56 -1.42 -12.61
N ARG A 298 14.82 -2.47 -11.85
CA ARG A 298 16.04 -3.27 -12.03
C ARG A 298 16.09 -3.94 -13.41
N ASP A 299 14.94 -4.36 -13.93
CA ASP A 299 14.80 -5.00 -15.23
C ASP A 299 15.30 -4.08 -16.35
N ASP A 300 15.08 -2.76 -16.24
CA ASP A 300 15.54 -1.77 -17.22
C ASP A 300 17.07 -1.79 -17.37
N ILE A 301 17.81 -2.01 -16.27
CA ILE A 301 19.28 -2.14 -16.32
C ILE A 301 19.67 -3.34 -17.15
N MET A 302 19.12 -4.51 -16.81
CA MET A 302 19.49 -5.75 -17.48
C MET A 302 19.11 -5.71 -18.97
N LEU A 303 17.91 -5.25 -19.29
CA LEU A 303 17.42 -5.12 -20.67
C LEU A 303 18.27 -4.15 -21.47
N TYR A 304 18.53 -2.96 -20.94
CA TYR A 304 19.33 -1.94 -21.64
C TYR A 304 20.76 -2.42 -21.92
N LEU A 305 21.40 -3.06 -20.94
CA LEU A 305 22.76 -3.57 -21.10
C LEU A 305 22.82 -4.70 -22.14
N ILE A 306 21.85 -5.63 -22.15
CA ILE A 306 21.74 -6.69 -23.16
C ILE A 306 21.51 -6.08 -24.55
N GLN A 307 20.63 -5.10 -24.69
CA GLN A 307 20.38 -4.39 -25.95
C GLN A 307 21.64 -3.67 -26.47
N LYS A 308 22.53 -3.22 -25.58
CA LYS A 308 23.82 -2.62 -25.91
C LYS A 308 24.93 -3.64 -26.15
N GLY A 309 24.63 -4.94 -26.12
CA GLY A 309 25.56 -6.02 -26.43
C GLY A 309 26.35 -6.55 -25.23
N VAL A 310 26.09 -6.05 -24.01
CA VAL A 310 26.75 -6.57 -22.81
C VAL A 310 26.23 -7.98 -22.52
N ASN A 311 27.15 -8.90 -22.23
CA ASN A 311 26.82 -10.30 -21.93
C ASN A 311 25.68 -10.42 -20.88
N PRO A 312 24.66 -11.28 -21.10
CA PRO A 312 23.49 -11.34 -20.23
C PRO A 312 23.77 -11.64 -18.76
N GLU A 313 24.72 -12.52 -18.46
CA GLU A 313 25.10 -12.87 -17.09
C GLU A 313 25.76 -11.69 -16.37
N LYS A 314 26.64 -10.96 -17.06
CA LYS A 314 27.24 -9.72 -16.53
C LYS A 314 26.18 -8.65 -16.29
N SER A 315 25.25 -8.48 -17.23
CA SER A 315 24.12 -7.55 -17.11
C SER A 315 23.23 -7.88 -15.91
N PHE A 316 22.95 -9.16 -15.66
CA PHE A 316 22.23 -9.62 -14.47
C PHE A 316 22.99 -9.30 -13.17
N ASN A 317 24.29 -9.58 -13.13
CA ASN A 317 25.11 -9.31 -11.95
C ASN A 317 25.18 -7.82 -11.61
N ILE A 318 25.33 -6.96 -12.63
CA ILE A 318 25.29 -5.49 -12.49
C ILE A 318 23.93 -5.06 -11.95
N MET A 319 22.83 -5.55 -12.53
CA MET A 319 21.48 -5.27 -12.06
C MET A 319 21.30 -5.64 -10.57
N GLU A 320 21.71 -6.85 -10.17
CA GLU A 320 21.55 -7.34 -8.79
C GLU A 320 22.43 -6.57 -7.78
N ASP A 321 23.60 -6.08 -8.19
CA ASP A 321 24.46 -5.24 -7.36
C ASP A 321 23.84 -3.83 -7.17
N VAL A 322 23.40 -3.20 -8.26
CA VAL A 322 22.80 -1.85 -8.24
C VAL A 322 21.50 -1.84 -7.44
N ARG A 323 20.59 -2.80 -7.65
CA ARG A 323 19.31 -2.85 -6.92
C ARG A 323 19.47 -3.08 -5.40
N LYS A 324 20.64 -3.54 -4.96
CA LYS A 324 21.02 -3.74 -3.55
C LYS A 324 21.87 -2.58 -2.99
N GLY A 325 22.05 -1.52 -3.78
CA GLY A 325 22.82 -0.36 -3.35
C GLY A 325 24.33 -0.56 -3.29
N LYS A 326 24.84 -1.59 -3.97
CA LYS A 326 26.28 -1.88 -4.05
C LYS A 326 26.98 -1.11 -5.18
N GLY A 327 26.20 -0.43 -6.03
CA GLY A 327 26.71 0.29 -7.19
C GLY A 327 27.26 -0.63 -8.28
N VAL A 328 28.10 -0.09 -9.16
CA VAL A 328 28.75 -0.83 -10.24
C VAL A 328 30.21 -1.10 -9.86
N ARG A 329 30.61 -2.38 -9.86
CA ARG A 329 32.00 -2.80 -9.61
C ARG A 329 32.97 -2.22 -10.65
N LEU A 330 34.21 -1.94 -10.23
CA LEU A 330 35.25 -1.36 -11.09
C LEU A 330 35.51 -2.19 -12.36
N GLU A 331 35.51 -3.52 -12.23
CA GLU A 331 35.70 -4.46 -13.35
C GLU A 331 34.60 -4.34 -14.42
N TYR A 332 33.38 -3.95 -14.04
CA TYR A 332 32.28 -3.77 -14.97
C TYR A 332 32.28 -2.38 -15.62
N ILE A 333 32.82 -1.36 -14.96
CA ILE A 333 32.88 0.00 -15.53
C ILE A 333 33.65 0.02 -16.86
N ALA A 334 34.75 -0.73 -16.97
CA ALA A 334 35.50 -0.85 -18.20
C ALA A 334 34.65 -1.45 -19.35
N ILE A 335 33.91 -2.51 -19.04
CA ILE A 335 33.00 -3.19 -19.99
C ILE A 335 31.87 -2.25 -20.43
N LEU A 336 31.27 -1.51 -19.49
CA LEU A 336 30.20 -0.56 -19.80
C LEU A 336 30.71 0.56 -20.73
N LYS A 337 31.93 1.05 -20.50
CA LYS A 337 32.56 2.05 -21.39
C LYS A 337 32.83 1.50 -22.79
N GLU A 338 33.32 0.27 -22.90
CA GLU A 338 33.56 -0.41 -24.18
C GLU A 338 32.28 -0.54 -25.02
N HIS A 339 31.14 -0.76 -24.37
CA HIS A 339 29.82 -0.85 -25.01
C HIS A 339 29.13 0.52 -25.17
N ASN A 340 29.88 1.63 -25.04
CA ASN A 340 29.39 3.00 -25.19
C ASN A 340 28.20 3.35 -24.26
N ILE A 341 28.18 2.79 -23.05
CA ILE A 341 27.20 3.17 -22.03
C ILE A 341 27.55 4.57 -21.50
N PRO A 342 26.61 5.54 -21.49
CA PRO A 342 26.88 6.91 -21.06
C PRO A 342 27.39 7.01 -19.62
N ALA A 343 28.31 7.95 -19.36
CA ALA A 343 28.85 8.17 -18.02
C ALA A 343 27.76 8.48 -16.98
N TRP A 344 26.76 9.29 -17.34
CA TRP A 344 25.62 9.62 -16.47
C TRP A 344 24.84 8.36 -16.05
N TYR A 345 24.76 7.35 -16.91
CA TYR A 345 24.04 6.11 -16.62
C TYR A 345 24.78 5.30 -15.55
N ILE A 346 26.11 5.22 -15.67
CA ILE A 346 26.97 4.56 -14.69
C ILE A 346 26.88 5.32 -13.35
N GLU A 347 26.93 6.64 -13.36
CA GLU A 347 26.77 7.46 -12.14
C GLU A 347 25.40 7.27 -11.49
N SER A 348 24.33 7.20 -12.28
CA SER A 348 22.99 6.89 -11.79
C SER A 348 22.96 5.54 -11.07
N CYS A 349 23.55 4.50 -11.65
CA CYS A 349 23.68 3.18 -11.03
C CYS A 349 24.46 3.20 -9.70
N GLN A 350 25.44 4.09 -9.53
CA GLN A 350 26.18 4.22 -8.26
C GLN A 350 25.36 4.86 -7.14
N LYS A 351 24.35 5.68 -7.48
CA LYS A 351 23.53 6.41 -6.51
C LYS A 351 22.45 5.53 -5.89
N ILE A 352 21.77 4.74 -6.72
CA ILE A 352 20.63 3.89 -6.34
C ILE A 352 20.99 3.03 -5.12
N LYS A 353 20.18 3.08 -4.06
CA LYS A 353 20.35 2.25 -2.85
C LYS A 353 19.45 1.04 -2.83
N TYR A 354 18.28 1.15 -3.45
CA TYR A 354 17.31 0.08 -3.55
C TYR A 354 16.38 0.32 -4.75
N MET A 355 15.97 -0.75 -5.43
CA MET A 355 15.10 -0.65 -6.60
C MET A 355 14.21 -1.89 -6.79
N PHE A 356 12.96 -1.64 -7.22
CA PHE A 356 11.95 -2.67 -7.44
C PHE A 356 12.13 -3.44 -8.77
N PRO A 357 11.65 -4.70 -8.84
CA PRO A 357 11.40 -5.38 -10.10
C PRO A 357 10.21 -4.81 -10.86
N LYS A 358 10.29 -4.83 -12.19
CA LYS A 358 9.22 -4.37 -13.09
C LYS A 358 7.93 -5.16 -12.91
N ALA A 359 8.01 -6.46 -12.61
CA ALA A 359 6.84 -7.30 -12.32
C ALA A 359 6.02 -6.77 -11.12
N HIS A 360 6.71 -6.30 -10.08
CA HIS A 360 6.05 -5.74 -8.90
C HIS A 360 5.41 -4.38 -9.22
N ALA A 361 6.14 -3.49 -9.89
CA ALA A 361 5.61 -2.21 -10.33
C ALA A 361 4.37 -2.39 -11.24
N ALA A 362 4.44 -3.29 -12.23
CA ALA A 362 3.31 -3.62 -13.10
C ALA A 362 2.10 -4.15 -12.32
N ALA A 363 2.30 -5.06 -11.37
CA ALA A 363 1.22 -5.61 -10.55
C ALA A 363 0.52 -4.52 -9.73
N TYR A 364 1.27 -3.65 -9.06
CA TYR A 364 0.72 -2.56 -8.25
C TYR A 364 0.01 -1.52 -9.11
N VAL A 365 0.58 -1.16 -10.26
CA VAL A 365 -0.05 -0.23 -11.20
C VAL A 365 -1.34 -0.81 -11.76
N THR A 366 -1.40 -2.11 -12.06
CA THR A 366 -2.65 -2.77 -12.45
C THR A 366 -3.73 -2.65 -11.36
N MET A 367 -3.39 -2.83 -10.09
CA MET A 367 -4.34 -2.65 -8.99
C MET A 367 -4.78 -1.18 -8.86
N ALA A 368 -3.81 -0.25 -8.88
CA ALA A 368 -4.07 1.19 -8.80
C ALA A 368 -4.96 1.68 -9.94
N PHE A 369 -4.72 1.22 -11.17
CA PHE A 369 -5.52 1.56 -12.36
C PHE A 369 -6.95 1.07 -12.23
N ARG A 370 -7.14 -0.18 -11.78
CA ARG A 370 -8.49 -0.74 -11.53
C ARG A 370 -9.22 0.06 -10.47
N ILE A 371 -8.56 0.42 -9.36
CA ILE A 371 -9.17 1.26 -8.32
C ILE A 371 -9.50 2.66 -8.87
N ALA A 372 -8.63 3.25 -9.70
CA ALA A 372 -8.86 4.54 -10.36
C ALA A 372 -10.06 4.51 -11.32
N PHE A 373 -10.32 3.39 -11.99
CA PHE A 373 -11.55 3.18 -12.77
C PHE A 373 -12.80 3.33 -11.90
N TYR A 374 -12.87 2.65 -10.75
CA TYR A 374 -13.99 2.84 -9.83
C TYR A 374 -14.07 4.27 -9.29
N LYS A 375 -12.94 4.94 -9.06
CA LYS A 375 -12.95 6.36 -8.65
C LYS A 375 -13.67 7.25 -9.66
N ILE A 376 -13.51 7.01 -10.96
CA ILE A 376 -14.14 7.80 -12.01
C ILE A 376 -15.60 7.41 -12.19
N TYR A 377 -15.87 6.11 -12.37
CA TYR A 377 -17.20 5.63 -12.81
C TYR A 377 -18.15 5.30 -11.65
N TYR A 378 -17.62 4.98 -10.47
CA TYR A 378 -18.37 4.59 -9.27
C TYR A 378 -17.89 5.35 -8.02
N PRO A 379 -17.93 6.70 -8.02
CA PRO A 379 -17.27 7.51 -7.01
C PRO A 379 -17.73 7.24 -5.58
N ALA A 380 -19.03 7.03 -5.36
CA ALA A 380 -19.55 6.71 -4.02
C ALA A 380 -19.00 5.36 -3.50
N ALA A 381 -18.88 4.36 -4.36
CA ALA A 381 -18.29 3.07 -3.99
C ALA A 381 -16.80 3.19 -3.71
N PHE A 382 -16.08 3.99 -4.50
CA PHE A 382 -14.68 4.32 -4.25
C PHE A 382 -14.48 4.95 -2.87
N TYR A 383 -15.19 6.04 -2.55
CA TYR A 383 -15.06 6.69 -1.24
C TYR A 383 -15.49 5.78 -0.09
N ALA A 384 -16.61 5.04 -0.23
CA ALA A 384 -17.06 4.09 0.79
C ALA A 384 -16.02 2.99 1.06
N SER A 385 -15.44 2.40 0.01
CA SER A 385 -14.41 1.36 0.15
C SER A 385 -13.12 1.92 0.77
N PHE A 386 -12.67 3.10 0.34
CA PHE A 386 -11.47 3.73 0.90
C PHE A 386 -11.65 4.04 2.39
N PHE A 387 -12.75 4.70 2.77
CA PHE A 387 -12.98 5.07 4.17
C PHE A 387 -13.25 3.87 5.08
N THR A 388 -13.76 2.76 4.53
CA THR A 388 -13.96 1.52 5.29
C THR A 388 -12.65 0.77 5.52
N VAL A 389 -11.77 0.70 4.52
CA VAL A 389 -10.61 -0.20 4.54
C VAL A 389 -9.33 0.51 4.96
N ARG A 390 -9.13 1.78 4.57
CA ARG A 390 -7.81 2.45 4.68
C ARG A 390 -7.78 3.65 5.62
N ALA A 391 -8.93 4.14 6.07
CA ALA A 391 -9.03 5.39 6.81
C ALA A 391 -9.08 5.18 8.33
N ASP A 392 -8.04 4.58 8.90
CA ASP A 392 -7.99 4.25 10.34
C ASP A 392 -8.15 5.47 11.28
N GLU A 393 -7.74 6.65 10.83
CA GLU A 393 -7.83 7.91 11.60
C GLU A 393 -9.00 8.80 11.14
N PHE A 394 -10.01 8.22 10.50
CA PHE A 394 -11.20 8.96 10.07
C PHE A 394 -11.96 9.52 11.28
N ASP A 395 -12.50 10.72 11.14
CA ASP A 395 -13.36 11.33 12.15
C ASP A 395 -14.63 11.88 11.50
N ALA A 396 -15.75 11.17 11.69
CA ALA A 396 -17.04 11.56 11.15
C ALA A 396 -17.54 12.89 11.71
N ASP A 397 -17.14 13.28 12.92
CA ASP A 397 -17.57 14.55 13.52
C ASP A 397 -16.95 15.75 12.80
N ILE A 398 -15.69 15.61 12.37
CA ILE A 398 -15.03 16.61 11.54
C ILE A 398 -15.61 16.59 10.12
N VAL A 399 -15.70 15.41 9.50
CA VAL A 399 -16.03 15.30 8.07
C VAL A 399 -17.47 15.70 7.78
N VAL A 400 -18.42 15.42 8.69
CA VAL A 400 -19.84 15.80 8.50
C VAL A 400 -20.04 17.32 8.43
N GLY A 401 -19.11 18.11 8.99
CA GLY A 401 -19.08 19.57 8.89
C GLY A 401 -18.85 20.10 7.47
N GLY A 402 -18.52 19.24 6.51
CA GLY A 402 -18.38 19.59 5.10
C GLY A 402 -17.15 20.44 4.79
N ILE A 403 -17.15 21.03 3.58
CA ILE A 403 -15.98 21.73 3.02
C ILE A 403 -15.37 22.79 3.97
N PRO A 404 -16.15 23.67 4.63
CA PRO A 404 -15.56 24.71 5.49
C PRO A 404 -14.78 24.13 6.66
N VAL A 405 -15.35 23.15 7.36
CA VAL A 405 -14.73 22.51 8.53
C VAL A 405 -13.51 21.70 8.10
N ILE A 406 -13.62 20.94 7.01
CA ILE A 406 -12.51 20.16 6.46
C ILE A 406 -11.32 21.08 6.11
N LYS A 407 -11.56 22.19 5.39
CA LYS A 407 -10.49 23.11 4.98
C LYS A 407 -9.82 23.78 6.19
N GLU A 408 -10.60 24.14 7.23
CA GLU A 408 -10.03 24.74 8.44
C GLU A 408 -9.17 23.74 9.22
N GLN A 409 -9.62 22.49 9.38
CA GLN A 409 -8.82 21.45 10.02
C GLN A 409 -7.52 21.15 9.24
N MET A 410 -7.60 21.06 7.91
CA MET A 410 -6.41 20.91 7.07
C MET A 410 -5.43 22.07 7.25
N LYS A 411 -5.92 23.31 7.36
CA LYS A 411 -5.10 24.51 7.61
C LYS A 411 -4.44 24.47 8.98
N MET A 412 -5.15 24.05 10.02
CA MET A 412 -4.60 23.88 11.37
C MET A 412 -3.45 22.87 11.39
N ILE A 413 -3.63 21.71 10.75
CA ILE A 413 -2.59 20.67 10.66
C ILE A 413 -1.39 21.18 9.84
N THR A 414 -1.64 21.85 8.71
CA THR A 414 -0.57 22.42 7.87
C THR A 414 0.26 23.45 8.64
N LYS A 415 -0.38 24.28 9.49
CA LYS A 415 0.30 25.29 10.31
C LYS A 415 1.29 24.69 11.31
N LYS A 416 1.04 23.46 11.78
CA LYS A 416 1.96 22.74 12.67
C LYS A 416 3.24 22.27 11.96
N GLY A 417 3.21 22.11 10.63
CA GLY A 417 4.37 21.68 9.86
C GLY A 417 5.00 20.40 10.43
N LYS A 418 6.29 20.46 10.82
CA LYS A 418 7.02 19.33 11.41
C LYS A 418 6.59 18.95 12.84
N GLU A 419 5.77 19.77 13.50
CA GLU A 419 5.22 19.49 14.82
C GLU A 419 3.90 18.69 14.76
N ALA A 420 3.35 18.47 13.56
CA ALA A 420 2.18 17.62 13.38
C ALA A 420 2.49 16.18 13.81
N SER A 421 1.57 15.58 14.56
CA SER A 421 1.68 14.17 14.93
C SER A 421 1.38 13.26 13.74
N GLN A 422 1.87 12.01 13.77
CA GLN A 422 1.58 11.02 12.73
C GLN A 422 0.06 10.78 12.55
N LYS A 423 -0.71 10.87 13.63
CA LYS A 423 -2.18 10.77 13.58
C LYS A 423 -2.79 11.93 12.79
N GLU A 424 -2.30 13.15 13.01
CA GLU A 424 -2.75 14.33 12.26
C GLU A 424 -2.34 14.29 10.79
N GLU A 425 -1.15 13.78 10.46
CA GLU A 425 -0.72 13.58 9.07
C GLU A 425 -1.61 12.56 8.33
N LYS A 426 -1.98 11.47 9.00
CA LYS A 426 -2.94 10.48 8.47
C LYS A 426 -4.32 11.08 8.30
N LEU A 427 -4.83 11.79 9.31
CA LEU A 427 -6.11 12.50 9.23
C LEU A 427 -6.10 13.51 8.08
N TYR A 428 -5.03 14.27 7.89
CA TYR A 428 -4.91 15.21 6.76
C TYR A 428 -5.10 14.51 5.41
N THR A 429 -4.48 13.34 5.23
CA THR A 429 -4.60 12.56 3.99
C THR A 429 -6.05 12.09 3.76
N ILE A 430 -6.75 11.72 4.84
CA ILE A 430 -8.18 11.35 4.79
C ILE A 430 -9.04 12.57 4.46
N LEU A 431 -8.74 13.74 5.05
CA LEU A 431 -9.44 15.00 4.81
C LEU A 431 -9.26 15.51 3.37
N GLU A 432 -8.09 15.31 2.75
CA GLU A 432 -7.90 15.57 1.32
C GLU A 432 -8.91 14.80 0.47
N LEU A 433 -9.13 13.52 0.77
CA LEU A 433 -10.09 12.68 0.05
C LEU A 433 -11.54 13.03 0.38
N ALA A 434 -11.83 13.36 1.64
CA ALA A 434 -13.16 13.84 2.04
C ALA A 434 -13.52 15.16 1.34
N LEU A 435 -12.57 16.09 1.23
CA LEU A 435 -12.75 17.33 0.46
C LEU A 435 -13.08 17.01 -1.00
N GLU A 436 -12.31 16.11 -1.64
CA GLU A 436 -12.58 15.66 -3.01
C GLU A 436 -13.99 15.07 -3.15
N MET A 437 -14.41 14.21 -2.22
CA MET A 437 -15.75 13.62 -2.18
C MET A 437 -16.85 14.70 -2.18
N TYR A 438 -16.72 15.71 -1.32
CA TYR A 438 -17.67 16.82 -1.25
C TYR A 438 -17.67 17.68 -2.52
N LEU A 439 -16.49 17.95 -3.10
CA LEU A 439 -16.37 18.69 -4.36
C LEU A 439 -17.03 17.95 -5.54
N ARG A 440 -17.15 16.63 -5.47
CA ARG A 440 -17.88 15.80 -6.44
C ARG A 440 -19.36 15.63 -6.11
N GLY A 441 -19.87 16.36 -5.13
CA GLY A 441 -21.29 16.37 -4.76
C GLY A 441 -21.74 15.16 -3.94
N ILE A 442 -20.83 14.40 -3.33
CA ILE A 442 -21.15 13.29 -2.44
C ILE A 442 -21.01 13.78 -1.00
N GLN A 443 -22.09 13.66 -0.23
CA GLN A 443 -22.15 14.18 1.14
C GLN A 443 -21.96 13.06 2.17
N LEU A 444 -21.34 13.38 3.31
CA LEU A 444 -21.40 12.51 4.48
C LEU A 444 -22.66 12.81 5.29
N LYS A 445 -23.40 11.77 5.68
CA LYS A 445 -24.48 11.86 6.67
C LYS A 445 -23.92 11.76 8.08
N ARG A 446 -24.70 12.17 9.08
CA ARG A 446 -24.38 11.85 10.48
C ARG A 446 -24.50 10.35 10.70
N VAL A 447 -23.74 9.83 11.67
CA VAL A 447 -23.95 8.46 12.17
C VAL A 447 -25.39 8.34 12.65
N ASP A 448 -26.05 7.25 12.26
CA ASP A 448 -27.45 6.97 12.52
C ASP A 448 -27.56 5.70 13.37
N ILE A 449 -28.16 5.81 14.55
CA ILE A 449 -28.29 4.70 15.51
C ILE A 449 -28.97 3.48 14.89
N TYR A 450 -29.92 3.68 13.99
CA TYR A 450 -30.74 2.62 13.41
C TYR A 450 -30.17 2.07 12.10
N ARG A 451 -29.42 2.88 11.37
CA ARG A 451 -28.96 2.54 10.01
C ARG A 451 -27.46 2.30 9.88
N SER A 452 -26.62 3.07 10.59
CA SER A 452 -25.16 2.99 10.44
C SER A 452 -24.64 1.60 10.76
N ASP A 453 -23.71 1.09 9.97
CA ASP A 453 -23.07 -0.19 10.25
C ASP A 453 -22.05 -0.09 11.41
N SER A 454 -21.57 -1.23 11.89
CA SER A 454 -20.48 -1.25 12.87
C SER A 454 -19.16 -0.72 12.28
N LYS A 455 -18.78 -1.14 11.07
CA LYS A 455 -17.44 -0.91 10.48
C LYS A 455 -17.48 -0.36 9.05
N THR A 456 -18.55 -0.60 8.31
CA THR A 456 -18.58 -0.32 6.86
C THR A 456 -19.37 0.95 6.52
N PHE A 457 -18.79 1.80 5.67
CA PHE A 457 -19.52 2.92 5.07
C PHE A 457 -20.56 2.41 4.08
N GLN A 458 -21.79 2.91 4.20
CA GLN A 458 -22.89 2.53 3.33
C GLN A 458 -23.19 3.63 2.32
N ILE A 459 -23.45 3.25 1.07
CA ILE A 459 -23.89 4.18 0.03
C ILE A 459 -25.39 4.43 0.20
N VAL A 460 -25.78 5.70 0.30
CA VAL A 460 -27.16 6.14 0.46
C VAL A 460 -27.52 7.20 -0.59
N ASP A 461 -28.78 7.62 -0.63
CA ASP A 461 -29.28 8.69 -1.49
C ASP A 461 -28.92 8.50 -2.98
N LYS A 462 -29.04 7.26 -3.47
CA LYS A 462 -28.72 6.88 -4.86
C LYS A 462 -27.29 7.29 -5.27
N GLY A 463 -26.33 7.14 -4.37
CA GLY A 463 -24.92 7.44 -4.63
C GLY A 463 -24.51 8.88 -4.36
N LYS A 464 -25.41 9.73 -3.82
CA LYS A 464 -25.09 11.11 -3.44
C LYS A 464 -24.74 11.28 -1.96
N GLY A 465 -24.88 10.23 -1.17
CA GLY A 465 -24.55 10.26 0.25
C GLY A 465 -23.79 9.02 0.70
N LEU A 466 -22.96 9.17 1.71
CA LEU A 466 -22.38 8.08 2.48
C LEU A 466 -22.89 8.15 3.92
N LEU A 467 -23.32 7.01 4.45
CA LEU A 467 -23.65 6.84 5.85
C LEU A 467 -22.43 6.24 6.58
N PRO A 468 -21.78 6.98 7.48
CA PRO A 468 -20.62 6.48 8.20
C PRO A 468 -20.97 5.39 9.22
N PRO A 469 -20.07 4.43 9.47
CA PRO A 469 -20.21 3.43 10.52
C PRO A 469 -19.91 4.01 11.90
N PHE A 470 -20.29 3.31 12.98
CA PHE A 470 -20.02 3.77 14.34
C PHE A 470 -18.53 3.95 14.64
N VAL A 471 -17.65 3.08 14.14
CA VAL A 471 -16.19 3.19 14.38
C VAL A 471 -15.54 4.42 13.77
N SER A 472 -16.24 5.14 12.89
CA SER A 472 -15.75 6.40 12.32
C SER A 472 -15.78 7.56 13.31
N LEU A 473 -16.39 7.40 14.49
CA LEU A 473 -16.38 8.37 15.57
C LEU A 473 -15.22 8.10 16.52
N GLN A 474 -14.39 9.12 16.75
CA GLN A 474 -13.25 9.02 17.65
C GLN A 474 -13.73 8.70 19.08
N GLY A 475 -13.14 7.66 19.68
CA GLY A 475 -13.53 7.16 21.01
C GLY A 475 -14.56 6.03 20.98
N LEU A 476 -15.11 5.67 19.82
CA LEU A 476 -16.04 4.56 19.64
C LEU A 476 -15.35 3.37 18.94
N GLY A 477 -14.87 2.40 19.72
CA GLY A 477 -14.18 1.22 19.17
C GLY A 477 -15.11 0.14 18.58
N GLN A 478 -14.52 -0.78 17.81
CA GLN A 478 -15.24 -1.86 17.11
C GLN A 478 -16.17 -2.69 18.00
N THR A 479 -15.76 -3.02 19.23
CA THR A 479 -16.61 -3.79 20.17
C THR A 479 -17.88 -3.04 20.55
N ALA A 480 -17.78 -1.73 20.81
CA ALA A 480 -18.94 -0.90 21.13
C ALA A 480 -19.86 -0.76 19.91
N ALA A 481 -19.29 -0.52 18.73
CA ALA A 481 -20.01 -0.47 17.46
C ALA A 481 -20.83 -1.74 17.19
N GLN A 482 -20.20 -2.91 17.35
CA GLN A 482 -20.88 -4.21 17.21
C GLN A 482 -21.96 -4.42 18.29
N GLY A 483 -21.70 -3.97 19.51
CA GLY A 483 -22.69 -3.99 20.60
C GLY A 483 -23.96 -3.25 20.25
N ILE A 484 -23.84 -2.04 19.67
CA ILE A 484 -24.97 -1.22 19.23
C ILE A 484 -25.75 -1.93 18.11
N VAL A 485 -25.05 -2.41 17.07
CA VAL A 485 -25.68 -3.09 15.93
C VAL A 485 -26.40 -4.37 16.36
N ARG A 486 -25.81 -5.15 17.27
CA ARG A 486 -26.46 -6.35 17.81
C ARG A 486 -27.70 -5.99 18.63
N ALA A 487 -27.58 -5.04 19.55
CA ALA A 487 -28.69 -4.65 20.42
C ALA A 487 -29.89 -4.10 19.61
N ARG A 488 -29.67 -3.30 18.57
CA ARG A 488 -30.78 -2.77 17.75
C ARG A 488 -31.50 -3.85 16.93
N GLN A 489 -30.82 -4.95 16.60
CA GLN A 489 -31.43 -6.07 15.87
C GLN A 489 -32.40 -6.88 16.76
N GLU A 490 -32.16 -6.90 18.08
CA GLU A 490 -33.06 -7.56 19.03
C GLU A 490 -34.38 -6.77 19.18
N LYS A 491 -34.28 -5.45 19.38
CA LYS A 491 -35.42 -4.52 19.41
C LYS A 491 -34.95 -3.06 19.29
N PRO A 492 -35.80 -2.14 18.77
CA PRO A 492 -35.50 -0.71 18.75
C PRO A 492 -35.17 -0.16 20.14
N PHE A 493 -34.31 0.85 20.21
CA PHE A 493 -33.99 1.53 21.46
C PHE A 493 -35.15 2.43 21.89
N ILE A 494 -35.52 2.36 23.16
CA ILE A 494 -36.61 3.18 23.72
C ILE A 494 -36.10 4.41 24.48
N SER A 495 -34.84 4.39 24.93
CA SER A 495 -34.17 5.51 25.58
C SER A 495 -32.65 5.43 25.42
N GLN A 496 -31.97 6.49 25.81
CA GLN A 496 -30.50 6.54 25.88
C GLN A 496 -29.96 5.56 26.94
N GLU A 497 -30.68 5.36 28.05
CA GLU A 497 -30.32 4.38 29.06
C GLU A 497 -30.47 2.93 28.55
N ASP A 498 -31.56 2.62 27.85
CA ASP A 498 -31.76 1.31 27.20
C ASP A 498 -30.62 1.01 26.20
N LEU A 499 -30.26 1.98 25.36
CA LEU A 499 -29.12 1.89 24.46
C LEU A 499 -27.83 1.56 25.23
N ARG A 500 -27.52 2.33 26.28
CA ARG A 500 -26.29 2.17 27.08
C ARG A 500 -26.19 0.78 27.69
N VAL A 501 -27.29 0.30 28.29
CA VAL A 501 -27.34 -0.98 28.99
C VAL A 501 -27.27 -2.15 28.00
N ARG A 502 -28.12 -2.17 26.96
CA ARG A 502 -28.18 -3.29 26.01
C ARG A 502 -26.96 -3.37 25.11
N ALA A 503 -26.46 -2.23 24.63
CA ALA A 503 -25.25 -2.21 23.80
C ALA A 503 -23.96 -2.37 24.62
N LYS A 504 -24.04 -2.34 25.97
CA LYS A 504 -22.90 -2.41 26.90
C LYS A 504 -21.83 -1.35 26.61
N ILE A 505 -22.25 -0.13 26.31
CA ILE A 505 -21.34 0.98 25.96
C ILE A 505 -21.09 1.89 27.16
N SER A 506 -19.89 2.49 27.19
CA SER A 506 -19.47 3.37 28.30
C SER A 506 -20.14 4.73 28.23
N LYS A 507 -20.11 5.49 29.34
CA LYS A 507 -20.58 6.89 29.36
C LYS A 507 -19.84 7.77 28.35
N THR A 508 -18.53 7.57 28.18
CA THR A 508 -17.73 8.28 27.18
C THR A 508 -18.23 8.01 25.76
N VAL A 509 -18.62 6.77 25.43
CA VAL A 509 -19.21 6.46 24.11
C VAL A 509 -20.58 7.14 23.94
N MET A 510 -21.39 7.20 25.00
CA MET A 510 -22.66 7.94 24.97
C MET A 510 -22.45 9.43 24.74
N GLU A 511 -21.44 10.04 25.37
CA GLU A 511 -21.05 11.44 25.14
C GLU A 511 -20.64 11.67 23.69
N VAL A 512 -19.83 10.77 23.10
CA VAL A 512 -19.43 10.85 21.68
C VAL A 512 -20.66 10.81 20.76
N LEU A 513 -21.59 9.88 20.97
CA LEU A 513 -22.83 9.79 20.19
C LEU A 513 -23.72 11.03 20.38
N SER A 514 -23.79 11.57 21.59
CA SER A 514 -24.55 12.79 21.89
C SER A 514 -23.96 14.01 21.20
N ASN A 515 -22.63 14.19 21.27
CA ASN A 515 -21.92 15.30 20.63
C ASN A 515 -22.08 15.26 19.10
N HIS A 516 -22.09 14.06 18.53
CA HIS A 516 -22.38 13.87 17.10
C HIS A 516 -23.86 13.98 16.74
N GLU A 517 -24.73 14.28 17.71
CA GLU A 517 -26.17 14.48 17.56
C GLU A 517 -26.97 13.22 17.20
N CYS A 518 -26.43 12.02 17.43
CA CYS A 518 -27.08 10.74 17.12
C CYS A 518 -28.27 10.42 18.02
N LEU A 519 -28.31 11.00 19.22
CA LEU A 519 -29.25 10.61 20.28
C LEU A 519 -30.46 11.55 20.42
N LYS A 520 -30.60 12.55 19.54
CA LYS A 520 -31.62 13.62 19.66
C LYS A 520 -33.06 13.11 19.73
N GLU A 521 -33.35 12.00 19.06
CA GLU A 521 -34.70 11.41 19.00
C GLU A 521 -34.98 10.43 20.16
N LEU A 522 -33.97 10.10 20.97
CA LEU A 522 -34.11 9.17 22.10
C LEU A 522 -34.30 9.94 23.42
N PRO A 523 -35.36 9.63 24.20
CA PRO A 523 -35.51 10.20 25.54
C PRO A 523 -34.37 9.72 26.45
N LEU A 524 -34.05 10.49 27.50
CA LEU A 524 -32.96 10.16 28.43
C LEU A 524 -33.21 8.82 29.15
N ASN A 525 -34.41 8.64 29.69
CA ASN A 525 -34.79 7.50 30.54
C ASN A 525 -36.09 6.86 30.04
N ASP A 526 -36.29 5.60 30.40
CA ASP A 526 -37.57 4.91 30.21
C ASP A 526 -38.61 5.52 31.16
N GLN A 527 -39.69 6.12 30.64
CA GLN A 527 -40.81 6.56 31.49
C GLN A 527 -41.75 5.42 31.86
N ILE A 528 -41.68 4.27 31.17
CA ILE A 528 -42.48 3.08 31.44
C ILE A 528 -41.60 1.84 31.18
N ALA A 529 -41.23 1.13 32.25
CA ALA A 529 -40.62 -0.20 32.15
C ALA A 529 -41.74 -1.25 32.24
N LEU A 530 -42.03 -1.94 31.12
CA LEU A 530 -42.91 -3.11 31.11
C LEU A 530 -42.03 -4.36 31.13
N PHE A 531 -42.30 -5.24 32.09
CA PHE A 531 -41.55 -6.47 32.38
C PHE A 531 -41.53 -7.47 31.22
#